data_AF-A0A127QG59-F1
#
_entry.id   AF-A0A127QG59-F1
#
_cell.length_a   1.000
_cell.length_b   1.000
_cell.length_c   1.000
_cell.angle_alpha   90.00
_cell.angle_beta   90.00
_cell.angle_gamma   90.00
#
_symmetry.space_group_name_H-M   'P 1'
#
loop_
_entity.id
_entity.type
_entity.pdbx_description
1 polymer ?
#
loop_
_entity_poly.entity_id
_entity_poly.type
_entity_poly.pdbx_seq_one_letter_code
_entity_poly.pdbx_strand_id
1 'polypeptide(L)'
;MRVQIRKEFSSIQALDDLEREHIADALAWLDSGAELCRLAKPATPPKHLVSYFVVVDDGHMLLVDHRNAQLWLPPGGHVEQGEHPRTTVQREMVEELGFAPSHPVGEPLLLTATTTVGLTAGHTDVSLWYVVRASKDQPIRFDEREFNEVRWFPFAEVPIERTDPHMQRFLAKLNAADATHR
;
A
#
# COMPACT_ATOMS: atom_id res chain seq x y z
N MET A 1 18.89 -5.88 -3.76
CA MET A 1 17.59 -5.49 -3.20
C MET A 1 17.57 -4.08 -2.60
N ARG A 2 18.30 -3.79 -1.52
CA ARG A 2 18.28 -2.45 -0.86
C ARG A 2 18.49 -1.24 -1.79
N VAL A 3 19.38 -1.35 -2.78
CA VAL A 3 19.58 -0.30 -3.81
C VAL A 3 18.33 -0.06 -4.65
N GLN A 4 17.57 -1.11 -4.97
CA GLN A 4 16.32 -0.99 -5.72
C GLN A 4 15.23 -0.37 -4.84
N ILE A 5 15.09 -0.81 -3.59
CA ILE A 5 14.17 -0.20 -2.62
C ILE A 5 14.46 1.29 -2.42
N ARG A 6 15.74 1.69 -2.33
CA ARG A 6 16.12 3.11 -2.28
C ARG A 6 15.57 3.88 -3.47
N LYS A 7 15.64 3.31 -4.69
CA LYS A 7 15.12 3.98 -5.89
C LYS A 7 13.62 4.18 -5.81
N GLU A 8 12.86 3.20 -5.30
CA GLU A 8 11.42 3.34 -5.04
C GLU A 8 11.13 4.47 -4.06
N PHE A 9 11.91 4.59 -2.97
CA PHE A 9 11.71 5.65 -1.98
C PHE A 9 12.01 7.03 -2.58
N SER A 10 13.09 7.12 -3.35
CA SER A 10 13.56 8.38 -3.94
C SER A 10 12.82 8.81 -5.21
N SER A 11 12.01 7.95 -5.83
CA SER A 11 11.18 8.33 -6.99
C SER A 11 9.94 9.12 -6.58
N ILE A 12 9.55 9.07 -5.30
CA ILE A 12 8.32 9.68 -4.80
C ILE A 12 8.52 11.19 -4.61
N GLN A 13 7.69 11.97 -5.30
CA GLN A 13 7.58 13.41 -5.05
C GLN A 13 6.65 13.66 -3.86
N ALA A 14 7.18 14.25 -2.79
CA ALA A 14 6.40 14.55 -1.59
C ALA A 14 5.38 15.67 -1.84
N LEU A 15 4.13 15.46 -1.43
CA LEU A 15 3.06 16.46 -1.51
C LEU A 15 3.22 17.57 -0.45
N ASP A 16 3.57 17.20 0.79
CA ASP A 16 3.65 18.09 1.95
C ASP A 16 4.88 17.78 2.82
N ASP A 17 5.02 18.49 3.95
CA ASP A 17 6.12 18.27 4.90
C ASP A 17 6.07 16.88 5.54
N LEU A 18 4.88 16.35 5.82
CA LEU A 18 4.76 15.03 6.44
C LEU A 18 5.23 13.91 5.50
N GLU A 19 4.90 13.98 4.21
CA GLU A 19 5.45 13.04 3.23
C GLU A 19 6.97 13.17 3.11
N ARG A 20 7.53 14.39 3.18
CA ARG A 20 8.99 14.58 3.20
C ARG A 20 9.61 13.90 4.41
N GLU A 21 9.01 14.05 5.58
CA GLU A 21 9.47 13.40 6.82
C GLU A 21 9.40 11.88 6.71
N HIS A 22 8.29 11.31 6.22
CA HIS A 22 8.15 9.87 6.02
C HIS A 22 9.21 9.31 5.06
N ILE A 23 9.45 9.98 3.93
CA ILE A 23 10.47 9.56 2.96
C ILE A 23 11.86 9.64 3.59
N ALA A 24 12.17 10.72 4.32
CA ALA A 24 13.45 10.90 4.98
C ALA A 24 13.69 9.82 6.06
N ASP A 25 12.69 9.54 6.90
CA ASP A 25 12.75 8.48 7.91
C ASP A 25 12.91 7.08 7.28
N ALA A 26 12.18 6.79 6.20
CA ALA A 26 12.31 5.52 5.50
C ALA A 26 13.70 5.35 4.85
N LEU A 27 14.27 6.41 4.28
CA LEU A 27 15.64 6.39 3.76
C LEU A 27 16.67 6.21 4.87
N ALA A 28 16.53 6.90 6.00
CA ALA A 28 17.41 6.73 7.15
C ALA A 28 17.32 5.31 7.73
N TRP A 29 16.11 4.76 7.83
CA TRP A 29 15.86 3.38 8.25
C TRP A 29 16.52 2.38 7.29
N LEU A 30 16.37 2.57 5.99
CA LEU A 30 17.07 1.78 4.98
C LEU A 30 18.59 1.85 5.18
N ASP A 31 19.14 3.05 5.36
CA ASP A 31 20.59 3.27 5.47
C ASP A 31 21.22 2.75 6.76
N SER A 32 20.42 2.65 7.83
CA SER A 32 20.88 2.11 9.11
C SER A 32 21.36 0.67 9.04
N GLY A 33 20.98 -0.08 8.00
CA GLY A 33 21.25 -1.52 7.93
C GLY A 33 20.20 -2.39 8.61
N ALA A 34 19.20 -1.80 9.28
CA ALA A 34 18.13 -2.54 9.95
C ALA A 34 17.32 -3.42 8.98
N GLU A 35 16.77 -4.50 9.51
CA GLU A 35 15.92 -5.42 8.74
C GLU A 35 14.62 -4.74 8.33
N LEU A 36 14.26 -4.88 7.05
CA LEU A 36 13.06 -4.28 6.46
C LEU A 36 11.86 -5.22 6.50
N CYS A 37 12.14 -6.52 6.52
CA CYS A 37 11.12 -7.57 6.48
C CYS A 37 10.85 -8.06 7.90
N ARG A 38 9.61 -8.51 8.15
CA ARG A 38 9.29 -9.25 9.37
C ARG A 38 10.02 -10.59 9.37
N LEU A 39 10.86 -10.81 10.37
CA LEU A 39 11.61 -12.06 10.57
C LEU A 39 10.84 -13.09 11.39
N ALA A 40 10.06 -12.64 12.37
CA ALA A 40 9.30 -13.52 13.24
C ALA A 40 7.96 -12.89 13.65
N LYS A 41 6.96 -13.75 13.88
CA LYS A 41 5.67 -13.33 14.44
C LYS A 41 5.82 -12.98 15.94
N PRO A 42 5.00 -12.05 16.47
CA PRO A 42 3.95 -11.33 15.76
C PRO A 42 4.49 -10.20 14.85
N ALA A 43 5.56 -9.51 15.24
CA ALA A 43 6.11 -8.34 14.53
C ALA A 43 7.57 -8.06 14.92
N THR A 44 8.49 -8.97 14.60
CA THR A 44 9.93 -8.81 14.89
C THR A 44 10.72 -8.66 13.61
N PRO A 45 11.48 -7.56 13.40
CA PRO A 45 11.50 -6.32 14.19
C PRO A 45 10.16 -5.55 14.11
N PRO A 46 9.85 -4.59 14.99
CA PRO A 46 8.52 -3.94 15.03
C PRO A 46 8.27 -2.91 13.92
N LYS A 47 9.16 -2.79 12.94
CA LYS A 47 9.02 -1.90 11.78
C LYS A 47 9.21 -2.73 10.52
N HIS A 48 8.24 -2.70 9.61
CA HIS A 48 8.25 -3.51 8.41
C HIS A 48 7.98 -2.68 7.17
N LEU A 49 8.50 -3.14 6.03
CA LEU A 49 8.18 -2.60 4.72
C LEU A 49 6.96 -3.34 4.17
N VAL A 50 5.98 -2.58 3.73
CA VAL A 50 4.70 -3.06 3.19
C VAL A 50 4.51 -2.48 1.79
N SER A 51 3.88 -3.26 0.91
CA SER A 51 3.42 -2.80 -0.40
C SER A 51 1.91 -2.82 -0.45
N TYR A 52 1.30 -1.64 -0.48
CA TYR A 52 -0.10 -1.46 -0.83
C TYR A 52 -0.26 -1.27 -2.33
N PHE A 53 -1.35 -1.79 -2.87
CA PHE A 53 -1.72 -1.57 -4.26
C PHE A 53 -3.18 -1.14 -4.35
N VAL A 54 -3.40 0.05 -4.88
CA VAL A 54 -4.74 0.60 -5.07
C VAL A 54 -5.17 0.31 -6.50
N VAL A 55 -6.15 -0.58 -6.63
CA VAL A 55 -6.72 -0.93 -7.93
C VAL A 55 -7.74 0.13 -8.30
N VAL A 56 -7.58 0.74 -9.48
CA VAL A 56 -8.42 1.87 -9.94
C VAL A 56 -9.03 1.62 -11.31
N ASP A 57 -10.27 2.10 -11.48
CA ASP A 57 -11.02 2.08 -12.74
C ASP A 57 -12.04 3.22 -12.76
N ASP A 58 -12.09 4.00 -13.84
CA ASP A 58 -13.12 5.03 -14.08
C ASP A 58 -13.53 5.86 -12.84
N GLY A 59 -12.57 6.46 -12.13
CA GLY A 59 -12.84 7.29 -10.94
C GLY A 59 -13.23 6.51 -9.67
N HIS A 60 -13.05 5.19 -9.67
CA HIS A 60 -13.27 4.31 -8.54
C HIS A 60 -11.96 3.67 -8.09
N MET A 61 -11.90 3.30 -6.80
CA MET A 61 -10.85 2.46 -6.25
C MET A 61 -11.41 1.28 -5.48
N LEU A 62 -10.67 0.18 -5.50
CA LEU A 62 -10.98 -1.00 -4.72
C LEU A 62 -10.36 -0.89 -3.32
N LEU A 63 -11.16 -1.16 -2.29
CA LEU A 63 -10.71 -1.30 -0.91
C LEU A 63 -11.24 -2.60 -0.30
N VAL A 64 -10.53 -3.10 0.71
CA VAL A 64 -10.87 -4.30 1.47
C VAL A 64 -11.21 -3.93 2.93
N ASP A 65 -12.31 -4.45 3.47
CA ASP A 65 -12.70 -4.25 4.89
C ASP A 65 -11.93 -5.24 5.76
N HIS A 66 -10.76 -4.81 6.24
CA HIS A 66 -9.81 -5.66 6.92
C HIS A 66 -10.27 -5.98 8.35
N ARG A 67 -10.45 -7.27 8.66
CA ARG A 67 -11.00 -7.74 9.94
C ARG A 67 -10.18 -7.32 11.16
N ASN A 68 -8.86 -7.52 11.11
CA ASN A 68 -7.99 -7.20 12.24
C ASN A 68 -7.77 -5.68 12.44
N ALA A 69 -7.65 -4.93 11.34
CA ALA A 69 -7.45 -3.48 11.39
C ALA A 69 -8.75 -2.71 11.66
N GLN A 70 -9.91 -3.31 11.35
CA GLN A 70 -11.24 -2.70 11.43
C GLN A 70 -11.39 -1.43 10.55
N LEU A 71 -10.66 -1.40 9.44
CA LEU A 71 -10.59 -0.29 8.48
C LEU A 71 -10.76 -0.81 7.05
N TRP A 72 -11.24 0.08 6.18
CA TRP A 72 -11.15 -0.07 4.73
C TRP A 72 -9.75 0.33 4.27
N LEU A 73 -8.98 -0.63 3.81
CA LEU A 73 -7.59 -0.40 3.40
C LEU A 73 -7.40 -0.74 1.92
N PRO A 74 -6.37 -0.18 1.26
CA PRO A 74 -5.83 -0.80 0.08
C PRO A 74 -5.47 -2.27 0.39
N PRO A 75 -5.69 -3.20 -0.55
CA PRO A 75 -5.07 -4.51 -0.46
C PRO A 75 -3.54 -4.40 -0.53
N GLY A 76 -2.84 -5.41 -0.02
CA GLY A 76 -1.39 -5.43 0.06
C GLY A 76 -0.86 -6.07 1.34
N GLY A 77 0.45 -6.24 1.37
CA GLY A 77 1.08 -7.02 2.43
C GLY A 77 2.56 -6.74 2.61
N HIS A 78 3.16 -7.52 3.50
CA HIS A 78 4.55 -7.36 3.91
C HIS A 78 5.49 -7.77 2.76
N VAL A 79 6.53 -6.98 2.54
CA VAL A 79 7.60 -7.36 1.61
C VAL A 79 8.42 -8.50 2.24
N GLU A 80 8.64 -9.57 1.49
CA GLU A 80 9.42 -10.72 1.94
C GLU A 80 10.94 -10.54 1.73
N GLN A 81 11.75 -11.35 2.42
CA GLN A 81 13.20 -11.28 2.29
C GLN A 81 13.65 -11.56 0.86
N GLY A 82 14.42 -10.63 0.29
CA GLY A 82 14.91 -10.75 -1.08
C GLY A 82 13.84 -10.48 -2.15
N GLU A 83 12.63 -10.08 -1.76
CA GLU A 83 11.54 -9.70 -2.65
C GLU A 83 11.62 -8.21 -3.01
N HIS A 84 11.31 -7.87 -4.26
CA HIS A 84 11.14 -6.48 -4.66
C HIS A 84 9.75 -5.99 -4.26
N PRO A 85 9.56 -4.76 -3.75
CA PRO A 85 8.23 -4.28 -3.33
C PRO A 85 7.14 -4.39 -4.41
N ARG A 86 7.49 -4.19 -5.68
CA ARG A 86 6.56 -4.41 -6.82
C ARG A 86 6.23 -5.88 -7.08
N THR A 87 7.13 -6.81 -6.72
CA THR A 87 6.85 -8.25 -6.76
C THR A 87 5.87 -8.62 -5.65
N THR A 88 5.99 -8.00 -4.47
CA THR A 88 5.01 -8.11 -3.38
C THR A 88 3.62 -7.73 -3.89
N VAL A 89 3.48 -6.60 -4.61
CA VAL A 89 2.19 -6.23 -5.24
C VAL A 89 1.64 -7.33 -6.15
N GLN A 90 2.47 -7.92 -7.00
CA GLN A 90 2.03 -8.97 -7.93
C GLN A 90 1.55 -10.22 -7.18
N ARG A 91 2.28 -10.62 -6.13
CA ARG A 91 1.95 -11.78 -5.30
C ARG A 91 0.65 -11.54 -4.53
N GLU A 92 0.58 -10.44 -3.78
CA GLU A 92 -0.58 -10.10 -2.94
C GLU A 92 -1.84 -9.89 -3.78
N MET A 93 -1.73 -9.32 -4.98
CA MET A 93 -2.89 -9.17 -5.88
C MET A 93 -3.48 -10.52 -6.31
N VAL A 94 -2.64 -11.54 -6.50
CA VAL A 94 -3.11 -12.90 -6.79
C VAL A 94 -3.67 -13.56 -5.52
N GLU A 95 -3.02 -13.39 -4.38
CA GLU A 95 -3.40 -14.00 -3.10
C GLU A 95 -4.71 -13.41 -2.54
N GLU A 96 -4.84 -12.09 -2.53
CA GLU A 96 -5.95 -11.37 -1.89
C GLU A 96 -7.13 -11.10 -2.83
N LEU A 97 -6.87 -10.92 -4.14
CA LEU A 97 -7.93 -10.59 -5.11
C LEU A 97 -8.16 -11.66 -6.18
N GLY A 98 -7.26 -12.64 -6.31
CA GLY A 98 -7.42 -13.76 -7.24
C GLY A 98 -7.09 -13.46 -8.70
N PHE A 99 -6.40 -12.35 -9.00
CA PHE A 99 -5.95 -12.03 -10.36
C PHE A 99 -4.60 -11.29 -10.38
N ALA A 100 -3.91 -11.34 -11.52
CA ALA A 100 -2.62 -10.69 -11.70
C ALA A 100 -2.77 -9.32 -12.39
N PRO A 101 -1.83 -8.38 -12.20
CA PRO A 101 -1.84 -7.12 -12.93
C PRO A 101 -1.66 -7.38 -14.43
N SER A 102 -2.42 -6.65 -15.25
CA SER A 102 -2.38 -6.75 -16.71
C SER A 102 -1.15 -6.09 -17.33
N HIS A 103 -0.47 -5.23 -16.57
CA HIS A 103 0.71 -4.47 -16.97
C HIS A 103 1.75 -4.46 -15.86
N PRO A 104 3.03 -4.17 -16.16
CA PRO A 104 4.05 -4.00 -15.13
C PRO A 104 3.63 -2.94 -14.09
N VAL A 105 3.84 -3.24 -12.82
CA VAL A 105 3.58 -2.31 -11.72
C VAL A 105 4.53 -1.11 -11.85
N GLY A 106 3.96 0.10 -11.85
CA GLY A 106 4.68 1.35 -11.96
C GLY A 106 5.47 1.72 -10.69
N GLU A 107 6.02 2.93 -10.67
CA GLU A 107 6.63 3.50 -9.46
C GLU A 107 5.55 3.77 -8.39
N PRO A 108 5.90 3.74 -7.10
CA PRO A 108 4.95 4.06 -6.04
C PRO A 108 4.60 5.54 -6.10
N LEU A 109 3.34 5.84 -5.79
CA LEU A 109 2.82 7.20 -5.76
C LEU A 109 3.03 7.86 -4.39
N LEU A 110 3.05 7.07 -3.31
CA LEU A 110 3.10 7.56 -1.93
C LEU A 110 3.91 6.60 -1.05
N LEU A 111 4.57 7.15 -0.03
CA LEU A 111 5.19 6.41 1.08
C LEU A 111 4.65 6.95 2.40
N THR A 112 4.19 6.06 3.27
CA THR A 112 3.68 6.39 4.60
C THR A 112 4.38 5.58 5.67
N ALA A 113 4.47 6.11 6.88
CA ALA A 113 4.88 5.36 8.07
C ALA A 113 3.76 5.41 9.11
N THR A 114 3.04 4.31 9.29
CA THR A 114 1.84 4.26 10.15
C THR A 114 2.00 3.18 11.20
N THR A 115 1.63 3.45 12.45
CA THR A 115 1.54 2.39 13.47
C THR A 115 0.20 1.68 13.32
N THR A 116 0.23 0.37 13.10
CA THR A 116 -0.95 -0.46 12.92
C THR A 116 -1.86 -0.37 14.15
N VAL A 117 -3.16 -0.21 13.89
CA VAL A 117 -4.22 -0.20 14.91
C VAL A 117 -5.07 -1.47 14.79
N GLY A 118 -5.84 -1.78 15.83
CA GLY A 118 -6.81 -2.89 15.82
C GLY A 118 -6.52 -3.96 16.87
N LEU A 119 -6.77 -5.21 16.49
CA LEU A 119 -6.83 -6.35 17.44
C LEU A 119 -5.46 -6.97 17.78
N THR A 120 -4.38 -6.54 17.13
CA THR A 120 -3.02 -7.08 17.30
C THR A 120 -2.10 -6.09 18.03
N ALA A 121 -0.96 -6.58 18.52
CA ALA A 121 0.08 -5.70 19.06
C ALA A 121 0.58 -4.75 17.95
N GLY A 122 0.56 -3.44 18.24
CA GLY A 122 0.92 -2.41 17.27
C GLY A 122 2.38 -2.54 16.82
N HIS A 123 2.59 -2.40 15.51
CA HIS A 123 3.90 -2.29 14.87
C HIS A 123 3.84 -1.17 13.82
N THR A 124 4.98 -0.75 13.30
CA THR A 124 5.05 0.32 12.29
C THR A 124 5.18 -0.27 10.90
N ASP A 125 4.22 0.04 10.05
CA ASP A 125 4.30 -0.26 8.62
C ASP A 125 4.81 0.97 7.87
N VAL A 126 5.91 0.79 7.16
CA VAL A 126 6.37 1.72 6.12
C VAL A 126 5.77 1.23 4.81
N SER A 127 4.69 1.85 4.36
CA SER A 127 3.91 1.38 3.22
C SER A 127 4.27 2.14 1.96
N LEU A 128 4.63 1.42 0.90
CA LEU A 128 4.69 1.93 -0.46
C LEU A 128 3.33 1.73 -1.14
N TRP A 129 2.79 2.80 -1.71
CA TRP A 129 1.47 2.78 -2.33
C TRP A 129 1.59 2.80 -3.84
N TYR A 130 1.21 1.69 -4.47
CA TYR A 130 1.22 1.51 -5.91
C TYR A 130 -0.18 1.73 -6.50
N VAL A 131 -0.23 2.25 -7.73
CA VAL A 131 -1.48 2.33 -8.50
C VAL A 131 -1.50 1.19 -9.52
N VAL A 132 -2.59 0.44 -9.55
CA VAL A 132 -2.81 -0.63 -10.53
C VAL A 132 -4.13 -0.38 -11.26
N ARG A 133 -4.14 -0.53 -12.59
CA ARG A 133 -5.38 -0.38 -13.39
C ARG A 133 -5.93 -1.76 -13.74
N ALA A 134 -7.18 -2.00 -13.38
CA ALA A 134 -7.93 -3.19 -13.76
C ALA A 134 -9.42 -2.85 -13.81
N SER A 135 -10.18 -3.51 -14.69
CA SER A 135 -11.62 -3.26 -14.82
C SER A 135 -12.36 -3.58 -13.52
N LYS A 136 -13.35 -2.76 -13.17
CA LYS A 136 -14.26 -3.03 -12.05
C LYS A 136 -15.11 -4.28 -12.21
N ASP A 137 -15.24 -4.77 -13.45
CA ASP A 137 -15.96 -6.01 -13.78
C ASP A 137 -15.06 -7.25 -13.63
N GLN A 138 -13.78 -7.08 -13.25
CA GLN A 138 -12.87 -8.17 -12.99
C GLN A 138 -13.41 -9.03 -11.81
N PRO A 139 -13.49 -10.37 -11.98
CA PRO A 139 -13.87 -11.24 -10.87
C PRO A 139 -12.85 -11.15 -9.73
N ILE A 140 -13.34 -10.90 -8.52
CA ILE A 140 -12.53 -10.84 -7.30
C ILE A 140 -12.78 -12.11 -6.48
N ARG A 141 -11.71 -12.71 -5.98
CA ARG A 141 -11.75 -13.80 -5.00
C ARG A 141 -10.86 -13.42 -3.83
N PHE A 142 -11.42 -13.42 -2.64
CA PHE A 142 -10.71 -13.03 -1.42
C PHE A 142 -11.01 -14.01 -0.29
N ASP A 143 -10.14 -14.06 0.72
CA ASP A 143 -10.34 -14.89 1.91
C ASP A 143 -11.23 -14.18 2.93
N GLU A 144 -12.43 -14.73 3.17
CA GLU A 144 -13.39 -14.20 4.15
C GLU A 144 -12.86 -14.26 5.60
N ARG A 145 -11.78 -15.02 5.86
CA ARG A 145 -11.09 -15.01 7.16
C ARG A 145 -10.31 -13.72 7.40
N GLU A 146 -9.93 -13.01 6.34
CA GLU A 146 -9.10 -11.81 6.40
C GLU A 146 -9.92 -10.53 6.16
N PHE A 147 -10.85 -10.58 5.19
CA PHE A 147 -11.70 -9.44 4.83
C PHE A 147 -13.17 -9.77 5.06
N ASN A 148 -13.94 -8.79 5.58
CA ASN A 148 -15.39 -8.92 5.64
C ASN A 148 -16.04 -8.69 4.27
N GLU A 149 -15.45 -7.78 3.49
CA GLU A 149 -15.98 -7.33 2.21
C GLU A 149 -14.86 -6.74 1.36
N VAL A 150 -15.02 -6.81 0.03
CA VAL A 150 -14.18 -6.10 -0.94
C VAL A 150 -15.11 -5.27 -1.83
N ARG A 151 -14.84 -3.96 -1.94
CA ARG A 151 -15.77 -3.01 -2.58
C ARG A 151 -15.05 -1.96 -3.40
N TRP A 152 -15.66 -1.60 -4.53
CA TRP A 152 -15.32 -0.42 -5.32
C TRP A 152 -15.99 0.83 -4.75
N PHE A 153 -15.19 1.83 -4.43
CA PHE A 153 -15.65 3.14 -3.96
C PHE A 153 -15.37 4.20 -5.03
N PRO A 154 -16.37 5.03 -5.39
CA PRO A 154 -16.09 6.29 -6.07
C PRO A 154 -15.10 7.11 -5.24
N PHE A 155 -14.14 7.80 -5.87
CA PHE A 155 -13.13 8.60 -5.15
C PHE A 155 -13.75 9.63 -4.19
N ALA A 156 -14.91 10.18 -4.54
CA ALA A 156 -15.63 11.16 -3.72
C ALA A 156 -16.38 10.54 -2.52
N GLU A 157 -16.56 9.21 -2.51
CA GLU A 157 -17.35 8.49 -1.51
C GLU A 157 -16.50 7.54 -0.65
N VAL A 158 -15.17 7.63 -0.77
CA VAL A 158 -14.25 6.89 0.10
C VAL A 158 -14.50 7.29 1.56
N PRO A 159 -14.75 6.34 2.48
CA PRO A 159 -15.07 6.65 3.87
C PRO A 159 -13.80 7.00 4.66
N ILE A 160 -13.30 8.23 4.47
CA ILE A 160 -12.00 8.70 4.97
C ILE A 160 -11.77 8.39 6.47
N GLU A 161 -12.81 8.51 7.29
CA GLU A 161 -12.73 8.28 8.74
C GLU A 161 -12.53 6.81 9.12
N ARG A 162 -12.76 5.90 8.18
CA ARG A 162 -12.60 4.44 8.36
C ARG A 162 -11.55 3.86 7.41
N THR A 163 -10.63 4.68 6.90
CA THR A 163 -9.52 4.22 6.04
C THR A 163 -8.16 4.51 6.68
N ASP A 164 -7.08 4.19 5.97
CA ASP A 164 -5.74 4.67 6.34
C ASP A 164 -5.73 6.21 6.45
N PRO A 165 -5.07 6.80 7.46
CA PRO A 165 -5.04 8.25 7.70
C PRO A 165 -4.42 9.07 6.55
N HIS A 166 -3.71 8.44 5.62
CA HIS A 166 -3.09 9.09 4.48
C HIS A 166 -3.90 8.94 3.18
N MET A 167 -5.09 8.33 3.23
CA MET A 167 -5.95 8.13 2.05
C MET A 167 -6.27 9.44 1.31
N GLN A 168 -6.49 10.54 2.02
CA GLN A 168 -6.73 11.85 1.38
C GLN A 168 -5.51 12.35 0.58
N ARG A 169 -4.29 12.12 1.08
CA ARG A 169 -3.06 12.48 0.34
C ARG A 169 -2.91 11.61 -0.89
N PHE A 170 -3.17 10.32 -0.75
CA PHE A 170 -3.15 9.39 -1.88
C PHE A 170 -4.12 9.83 -2.98
N LEU A 171 -5.39 10.14 -2.64
CA LEU A 171 -6.39 10.64 -3.58
C LEU A 171 -5.97 11.96 -4.25
N ALA A 172 -5.39 12.90 -3.49
CA ALA A 172 -4.89 14.15 -4.05
C ALA A 172 -3.79 13.92 -5.10
N LYS A 173 -2.83 13.03 -4.81
CA LYS A 173 -1.76 12.68 -5.76
C LYS A 173 -2.28 11.93 -6.97
N LEU A 174 -3.24 11.02 -6.78
CA LEU A 174 -3.86 10.26 -7.86
C LEU A 174 -4.57 11.18 -8.85
N ASN A 175 -5.36 12.14 -8.35
CA ASN A 175 -6.04 13.13 -9.18
C ASN A 175 -5.08 14.03 -9.96
N ALA A 176 -3.96 14.45 -9.33
CA ALA A 176 -2.94 15.25 -10.00
C ALA A 176 -2.21 14.46 -11.11
N ALA A 177 -1.94 13.17 -10.86
CA ALA A 177 -1.32 12.29 -11.85
C ALA A 177 -2.24 12.06 -13.05
N ASP A 178 -3.53 11.80 -12.83
CA ASP A 178 -4.51 11.61 -13.92
C ASP A 178 -4.73 12.89 -14.74
N ALA A 179 -4.68 14.07 -14.12
CA ALA A 179 -4.77 15.36 -14.83
C ALA A 179 -3.56 15.63 -15.74
N THR A 180 -2.39 15.05 -15.44
CA THR A 180 -1.16 15.20 -16.24
C THR A 180 -1.15 14.28 -17.46
N HIS A 181 -1.99 13.24 -17.47
CA HIS A 181 -2.09 12.24 -18.55
C HIS A 181 -3.32 12.45 -19.47
N ARG A 182 -4.04 13.58 -19.32
CA ARG A 182 -5.12 14.02 -20.22
C ARG A 182 -4.63 15.14 -21.14
#